data_AF-A0A937QVJ2-F1
#
_entry.id   AF-A0A937QVJ2-F1
#
_cell.length_a   1.000
_cell.length_b   1.000
_cell.length_c   1.000
_cell.angle_alpha   90.00
_cell.angle_beta   90.00
_cell.angle_gamma   90.00
#
_symmetry.space_group_name_H-M   'P 1'
#
loop_
_entity.id
_entity.type
_entity.pdbx_description
1 polymer ?
#
loop_
_entity_poly.entity_id
_entity_poly.type
_entity_poly.pdbx_seq_one_letter_code
_entity_poly.pdbx_strand_id
1 'polypeptide(L)'
;MKKEVELHKAKWLVEPGCVVLVTSGSMDNPNVMTFSWQTPVNSADPCLIVLAISHLRYSYELIKQNKELVINVPGAELLDQIHFAGCVTGRGIYKFKEAGLTAIAAGVVEPPLVKECAAHLECRVAETFEMQSHDLLVCEVVRAVAEADFFDGEWIPEKFQTLHYLGANKYGLMTRMVEAHRKK
;
A
#
# COMPACT_ATOMS: atom_id res chain seq x y z
N MET A 1 34.69 -1.84 1.12
CA MET A 1 34.74 -1.68 2.59
C MET A 1 33.34 -1.43 3.09
N LYS A 2 32.91 -2.07 4.18
CA LYS A 2 31.58 -1.86 4.80
C LYS A 2 31.64 -0.66 5.76
N LYS A 3 30.52 0.05 5.96
CA LYS A 3 30.38 1.13 6.94
C LYS A 3 29.25 0.82 7.92
N GLU A 4 29.36 1.33 9.14
CA GLU A 4 28.29 1.28 10.13
C GLU A 4 27.12 2.18 9.72
N VAL A 5 25.92 1.81 10.17
CA VAL A 5 24.67 2.54 9.92
C VAL A 5 24.04 2.86 11.27
N GLU A 6 23.59 4.11 11.45
CA GLU A 6 22.86 4.53 12.64
C GLU A 6 21.61 3.66 12.84
N LEU A 7 21.39 3.16 14.07
CA LEU A 7 20.33 2.16 14.34
C LEU A 7 18.92 2.63 13.93
N HIS A 8 18.60 3.91 14.10
CA HIS A 8 17.30 4.46 13.70
C HIS A 8 17.09 4.49 12.16
N LYS A 9 18.17 4.35 11.39
CA LYS A 9 18.19 4.23 9.92
C LYS A 9 18.34 2.78 9.45
N ALA A 10 18.56 1.81 10.34
CA ALA A 10 18.81 0.42 9.95
C ALA A 10 17.66 -0.21 9.14
N LYS A 11 16.41 0.23 9.37
CA LYS A 11 15.25 -0.18 8.57
C LYS A 11 15.43 0.06 7.06
N TRP A 12 16.19 1.09 6.66
CA TRP A 12 16.46 1.39 5.25
C TRP A 12 17.39 0.39 4.56
N LEU A 13 17.96 -0.58 5.30
CA LEU A 13 18.77 -1.65 4.71
C LEU A 13 17.91 -2.81 4.16
N VAL A 14 16.66 -2.92 4.61
CA VAL A 14 15.70 -3.96 4.17
C VAL A 14 14.56 -3.38 3.34
N GLU A 15 14.23 -2.11 3.54
CA GLU A 15 13.44 -1.34 2.59
C GLU A 15 14.22 -1.18 1.27
N PRO A 16 13.57 -1.24 0.10
CA PRO A 16 12.18 -0.83 -0.07
C PRO A 16 11.15 -1.95 -0.36
N GLY A 17 10.08 -1.99 0.43
CA GLY A 17 8.84 -2.69 0.06
C GLY A 17 8.12 -2.01 -1.11
N CYS A 18 7.15 -2.71 -1.72
CA CYS A 18 6.27 -2.12 -2.73
C CYS A 18 5.44 -1.01 -2.09
N VAL A 19 5.43 0.16 -2.74
CA VAL A 19 4.59 1.30 -2.37
C VAL A 19 3.18 1.05 -2.88
N VAL A 20 2.21 1.27 -2.00
CA VAL A 20 0.78 1.11 -2.27
C VAL A 20 0.02 2.35 -1.81
N LEU A 21 -1.21 2.53 -2.31
CA LEU A 21 -2.16 3.50 -1.82
C LEU A 21 -3.20 2.79 -0.95
N VAL A 22 -3.31 3.16 0.32
CA VAL A 22 -4.33 2.66 1.24
C VAL A 22 -5.48 3.65 1.30
N THR A 23 -6.67 3.20 0.94
CA THR A 23 -7.90 3.98 1.10
C THR A 23 -8.67 3.55 2.35
N SER A 24 -9.40 4.50 2.91
CA SER A 24 -10.12 4.40 4.18
C SER A 24 -11.34 5.32 4.15
N GLY A 25 -12.31 5.08 5.02
CA GLY A 25 -13.56 5.86 5.07
C GLY A 25 -14.63 5.24 4.18
N SER A 26 -15.38 6.08 3.46
CA SER A 26 -16.47 5.66 2.59
C SER A 26 -16.50 6.47 1.30
N MET A 27 -17.41 6.19 0.37
CA MET A 27 -17.61 7.02 -0.83
C MET A 27 -17.99 8.48 -0.51
N ASP A 28 -18.69 8.71 0.60
CA ASP A 28 -19.10 10.06 1.03
C ASP A 28 -17.94 10.85 1.64
N ASN A 29 -17.04 10.15 2.34
CA ASN A 29 -15.84 10.74 2.94
C ASN A 29 -14.60 9.88 2.65
N PRO A 30 -14.12 9.88 1.39
CA PRO A 30 -13.03 9.02 0.98
C PRO A 30 -11.69 9.65 1.33
N ASN A 31 -10.75 8.84 1.81
CA ASN A 31 -9.39 9.25 2.07
C ASN A 31 -8.40 8.22 1.52
N VAL A 32 -7.23 8.69 1.08
CA VAL A 32 -6.16 7.87 0.49
C VAL A 32 -4.81 8.28 1.08
N MET A 33 -3.96 7.32 1.42
CA MET A 33 -2.58 7.59 1.86
C MET A 33 -1.58 6.66 1.20
N THR A 34 -0.36 7.14 1.05
CA THR A 34 0.76 6.32 0.60
C THR A 34 1.32 5.48 1.74
N PHE A 35 1.59 4.21 1.44
CA PHE A 35 2.02 3.22 2.40
C PHE A 35 3.15 2.36 1.81
N SER A 36 4.20 2.09 2.58
CA SER A 36 5.27 1.16 2.18
C SER A 36 5.52 0.05 3.20
N TRP A 37 5.10 0.24 4.46
CA TRP A 37 5.34 -0.73 5.54
C TRP A 37 4.26 -1.78 5.63
N GLN A 38 4.13 -2.55 4.55
CA GLN A 38 3.19 -3.66 4.43
C GLN A 38 3.92 -4.93 3.99
N THR A 39 3.44 -6.10 4.43
CA THR A 39 3.96 -7.39 3.96
C THR A 39 2.91 -8.50 4.13
N PRO A 40 2.93 -9.54 3.27
CA PRO A 40 2.20 -10.78 3.54
C PRO A 40 2.64 -11.44 4.86
N VAL A 41 1.71 -12.10 5.54
CA VAL A 41 1.92 -12.77 6.84
C VAL A 41 1.86 -14.30 6.72
N ASN A 42 1.08 -14.82 5.78
CA ASN A 42 0.87 -16.25 5.58
C ASN A 42 0.87 -16.64 4.10
N SER A 43 0.94 -17.94 3.83
CA SER A 43 0.76 -18.54 2.50
C SER A 43 -0.56 -19.30 2.35
N ALA A 44 -1.43 -19.25 3.37
CA ALA A 44 -2.71 -19.95 3.41
C ALA A 44 -3.86 -19.03 2.97
N ASP A 45 -5.02 -19.64 2.73
CA ASP A 45 -6.30 -18.96 2.54
C ASP A 45 -7.05 -18.88 3.88
N PRO A 46 -7.50 -17.70 4.36
CA PRO A 46 -7.42 -16.39 3.69
C PRO A 46 -6.03 -15.77 3.72
N CYS A 47 -5.72 -15.00 2.67
CA CYS A 47 -4.49 -14.20 2.59
C CYS A 47 -4.52 -13.07 3.63
N LEU A 48 -3.43 -12.94 4.39
CA LEU A 48 -3.24 -11.92 5.42
C LEU A 48 -2.10 -10.97 5.06
N ILE A 49 -2.37 -9.66 5.12
CA ILE A 49 -1.37 -8.59 4.98
C ILE A 49 -1.28 -7.83 6.29
N VAL A 50 -0.07 -7.59 6.80
CA VAL A 50 0.14 -6.71 7.95
C VAL A 50 0.52 -5.31 7.50
N LEU A 51 -0.07 -4.29 8.11
CA LEU A 51 0.24 -2.87 7.88
C LEU A 51 0.71 -2.23 9.19
N ALA A 52 1.88 -1.58 9.18
CA ALA A 52 2.36 -0.79 10.32
C ALA A 52 1.97 0.70 10.17
N ILE A 53 0.90 1.13 10.83
CA ILE A 53 0.29 2.46 10.63
C ILE A 53 0.46 3.37 11.84
N SER A 54 0.94 4.60 11.61
CA SER A 54 1.09 5.59 12.68
C SER A 54 -0.26 6.10 13.18
N HIS A 55 -0.37 6.29 14.50
CA HIS A 55 -1.56 6.87 15.13
C HIS A 55 -1.88 8.29 14.66
N LEU A 56 -0.92 9.00 14.08
CA LEU A 56 -1.08 10.37 13.59
C LEU A 56 -1.81 10.44 12.24
N ARG A 57 -2.01 9.31 11.56
CA ARG A 57 -2.59 9.29 10.20
C ARG A 57 -4.10 9.38 10.27
N TYR A 58 -4.68 10.28 9.47
CA TYR A 58 -6.14 10.35 9.32
C TYR A 58 -6.75 9.01 8.86
N SER A 59 -6.05 8.27 8.00
CA SER A 59 -6.50 6.94 7.59
C SER A 59 -6.64 5.97 8.76
N TYR A 60 -5.77 6.06 9.78
CA TYR A 60 -5.89 5.22 10.97
C TYR A 60 -7.17 5.52 11.76
N GLU A 61 -7.52 6.80 11.90
CA GLU A 61 -8.76 7.23 12.56
C GLU A 61 -9.99 6.66 11.84
N LEU A 62 -9.99 6.70 10.50
CA LEU A 62 -11.08 6.17 9.67
C LEU A 62 -11.14 4.63 9.72
N ILE A 63 -10.00 3.95 9.60
CA ILE A 63 -9.94 2.47 9.66
C ILE A 63 -10.43 1.96 11.01
N LYS A 64 -10.15 2.68 12.12
CA LYS A 64 -10.67 2.29 13.44
C LYS A 64 -12.20 2.33 13.54
N GLN A 65 -12.89 3.09 12.69
CA GLN A 65 -14.34 3.24 12.77
C GLN A 65 -15.08 2.05 12.18
N ASN A 66 -14.69 1.58 10.99
CA ASN A 66 -15.39 0.50 10.28
C ASN A 66 -14.54 -0.78 10.11
N LYS A 67 -13.26 -0.78 10.49
CA LYS A 67 -12.32 -1.91 10.36
C LYS A 67 -12.13 -2.38 8.93
N GLU A 68 -12.30 -1.49 7.95
CA GLU A 68 -12.14 -1.79 6.54
C GLU A 68 -11.11 -0.86 5.89
N LEU A 69 -10.40 -1.38 4.88
CA LEU A 69 -9.48 -0.63 4.03
C LEU A 69 -9.34 -1.29 2.67
N VAL A 70 -8.84 -0.54 1.68
CA VAL A 70 -8.40 -1.13 0.40
C VAL A 70 -6.93 -0.80 0.18
N ILE A 71 -6.15 -1.82 -0.19
CA ILE A 71 -4.78 -1.67 -0.67
C ILE A 71 -4.83 -1.59 -2.19
N ASN A 72 -4.39 -0.48 -2.77
CA ASN A 72 -4.37 -0.25 -4.21
C ASN A 72 -2.91 -0.21 -4.68
N VAL A 73 -2.60 -0.91 -5.78
CA VAL A 73 -1.23 -1.00 -6.31
C VAL A 73 -1.06 -0.04 -7.49
N PRO A 74 -0.39 1.09 -7.31
CA PRO A 74 -0.20 2.07 -8.37
C PRO A 74 1.04 1.76 -9.24
N GLY A 75 1.04 2.25 -10.48
CA GLY A 75 2.19 2.19 -11.36
C GLY A 75 3.08 3.43 -11.25
N ALA A 76 4.20 3.39 -11.99
CA ALA A 76 5.19 4.47 -12.05
C ALA A 76 4.61 5.81 -12.53
N GLU A 77 3.57 5.78 -13.35
CA GLU A 77 2.85 6.93 -13.88
C GLU A 77 2.11 7.74 -12.81
N LEU A 78 1.87 7.16 -11.63
CA LEU A 78 1.21 7.82 -10.50
C LEU A 78 2.19 8.39 -9.45
N LEU A 79 3.48 8.53 -9.80
CA LEU A 79 4.54 8.94 -8.86
C LEU A 79 4.19 10.21 -8.07
N ASP A 80 3.73 11.26 -8.75
CA ASP A 80 3.44 12.55 -8.12
C ASP A 80 2.20 12.45 -7.20
N GLN A 81 1.18 11.70 -7.60
CA GLN A 81 -0.02 11.43 -6.83
C GLN A 81 0.29 10.63 -5.56
N ILE A 82 1.16 9.63 -5.67
CA ILE A 82 1.68 8.84 -4.56
C ILE A 82 2.48 9.73 -3.62
N HIS A 83 3.36 10.58 -4.15
CA HIS A 83 4.14 11.47 -3.29
C HIS A 83 3.22 12.42 -2.52
N PHE A 84 2.27 13.05 -3.21
CA PHE A 84 1.26 13.93 -2.61
C PHE A 84 0.45 13.24 -1.51
N ALA A 85 -0.10 12.05 -1.78
CA ALA A 85 -0.94 11.31 -0.84
C ALA A 85 -0.19 10.88 0.45
N GLY A 86 1.14 10.77 0.39
CA GLY A 86 1.99 10.49 1.55
C GLY A 86 2.37 11.73 2.38
N CYS A 87 2.47 12.89 1.72
CA CYS A 87 2.89 14.15 2.34
C CYS A 87 1.75 14.97 2.95
N VAL A 88 0.52 14.81 2.45
CA VAL A 88 -0.62 15.63 2.87
C VAL A 88 -1.63 14.83 3.70
N THR A 89 -2.04 15.39 4.84
CA THR A 89 -3.13 14.82 5.65
C THR A 89 -4.48 15.00 4.98
N GLY A 90 -5.39 14.04 5.13
CA GLY A 90 -6.77 14.18 4.63
C GLY A 90 -7.69 14.98 5.54
N ARG A 91 -7.21 15.44 6.70
CA ARG A 91 -8.02 16.27 7.59
C ARG A 91 -8.29 17.63 6.93
N GLY A 92 -9.56 17.93 6.69
CA GLY A 92 -10.00 19.21 6.15
C GLY A 92 -9.72 19.42 4.65
N ILE A 93 -9.28 18.38 3.92
CA ILE A 93 -9.10 18.44 2.47
C ILE A 93 -9.64 17.19 1.79
N TYR A 94 -10.07 17.33 0.55
CA TYR A 94 -10.55 16.21 -0.26
C TYR A 94 -9.40 15.66 -1.14
N LYS A 95 -8.60 14.73 -0.58
CA LYS A 95 -7.33 14.30 -1.21
C LYS A 95 -7.47 13.66 -2.59
N PHE A 96 -8.56 12.96 -2.86
CA PHE A 96 -8.77 12.37 -4.20
C PHE A 96 -8.75 13.45 -5.29
N LYS A 97 -9.48 14.56 -5.08
CA LYS A 97 -9.51 15.68 -6.03
C LYS A 97 -8.14 16.37 -6.15
N GLU A 98 -7.51 16.68 -5.01
CA GLU A 98 -6.23 17.41 -5.01
C GLU A 98 -5.09 16.58 -5.62
N ALA A 99 -5.14 15.25 -5.44
CA ALA A 99 -4.19 14.32 -6.05
C ALA A 99 -4.54 13.97 -7.51
N GLY A 100 -5.69 14.37 -8.03
CA GLY A 100 -6.15 13.95 -9.36
C GLY A 100 -6.41 12.44 -9.47
N LEU A 101 -6.89 11.81 -8.40
CA LEU A 101 -7.26 10.39 -8.33
C LEU A 101 -8.77 10.21 -8.37
N THR A 102 -9.23 9.11 -8.94
CA THR A 102 -10.67 8.80 -9.06
C THR A 102 -11.08 7.71 -8.07
N ALA A 103 -11.94 8.07 -7.11
CA ALA A 103 -12.58 7.11 -6.22
C ALA A 103 -13.68 6.33 -6.97
N ILE A 104 -13.66 5.00 -6.85
CA ILE A 104 -14.73 4.12 -7.34
C ILE A 104 -15.18 3.16 -6.23
N ALA A 105 -16.44 2.73 -6.28
CA ALA A 105 -16.98 1.82 -5.28
C ALA A 105 -16.24 0.47 -5.27
N ALA A 106 -15.99 -0.06 -4.07
CA ALA A 106 -15.48 -1.41 -3.88
C ALA A 106 -16.60 -2.45 -4.09
N GLY A 107 -16.23 -3.73 -4.23
CA GLY A 107 -17.18 -4.81 -4.39
C GLY A 107 -17.75 -5.36 -3.09
N VAL A 108 -17.01 -5.25 -1.99
CA VAL A 108 -17.28 -5.92 -0.70
C VAL A 108 -17.15 -4.98 0.50
N VAL A 109 -16.21 -4.03 0.47
CA VAL A 109 -15.93 -3.10 1.60
C VAL A 109 -16.38 -1.66 1.31
N GLU A 110 -16.50 -0.83 2.35
CA GLU A 110 -16.91 0.58 2.23
C GLU A 110 -15.86 1.53 1.63
N PRO A 111 -14.54 1.43 1.98
CA PRO A 111 -13.55 2.34 1.44
C PRO A 111 -13.41 2.18 -0.09
N PRO A 112 -13.24 3.28 -0.84
CA PRO A 112 -13.23 3.22 -2.30
C PRO A 112 -11.95 2.59 -2.85
N LEU A 113 -12.00 2.07 -4.06
CA LEU A 113 -10.81 1.76 -4.86
C LEU A 113 -10.28 3.04 -5.53
N VAL A 114 -9.02 3.03 -5.95
CA VAL A 114 -8.41 4.08 -6.78
C VAL A 114 -8.39 3.61 -8.23
N LYS A 115 -9.23 4.17 -9.09
CA LYS A 115 -9.44 3.68 -10.48
C LYS A 115 -8.14 3.50 -11.28
N GLU A 116 -7.17 4.37 -11.06
CA GLU A 116 -5.91 4.40 -11.81
C GLU A 116 -4.92 3.30 -11.40
N CYS A 117 -5.17 2.57 -10.30
CA CYS A 117 -4.29 1.50 -9.84
C CYS A 117 -4.53 0.18 -10.60
N ALA A 118 -3.46 -0.59 -10.80
CA ALA A 118 -3.50 -1.85 -11.53
C ALA A 118 -4.06 -3.03 -10.72
N ALA A 119 -4.14 -2.91 -9.41
CA ALA A 119 -4.71 -3.95 -8.55
C ALA A 119 -5.32 -3.37 -7.29
N HIS A 120 -6.29 -4.10 -6.73
CA HIS A 120 -6.98 -3.75 -5.50
C HIS A 120 -7.14 -4.99 -4.61
N LEU A 121 -6.83 -4.83 -3.33
CA LEU A 121 -7.12 -5.80 -2.29
C LEU A 121 -8.08 -5.12 -1.32
N GLU A 122 -9.31 -5.60 -1.25
CA GLU A 122 -10.32 -5.20 -0.28
C GLU A 122 -10.10 -5.99 1.00
N CYS A 123 -9.97 -5.30 2.13
CA CYS A 123 -9.50 -5.90 3.36
C CYS A 123 -10.37 -5.55 4.58
N ARG A 124 -10.47 -6.50 5.51
CA ARG A 124 -11.01 -6.31 6.86
C ARG A 124 -9.91 -6.50 7.90
N VAL A 125 -9.87 -5.64 8.91
CA VAL A 125 -8.92 -5.76 10.02
C VAL A 125 -9.36 -6.92 10.92
N ALA A 126 -8.59 -8.01 10.90
CA ALA A 126 -8.82 -9.19 11.72
C ALA A 126 -8.24 -9.00 13.13
N GLU A 127 -7.02 -8.48 13.23
CA GLU A 127 -6.33 -8.24 14.49
C GLU A 127 -5.57 -6.90 14.49
N THR A 128 -5.37 -6.34 15.68
CA THR A 128 -4.58 -5.12 15.88
C THR A 128 -3.61 -5.35 17.03
N PHE A 129 -2.31 -5.19 16.75
CA PHE A 129 -1.27 -5.20 17.76
C PHE A 129 -0.87 -3.75 18.06
N GLU A 130 -1.18 -3.31 19.28
CA GLU A 130 -0.91 -1.94 19.71
C GLU A 130 0.59 -1.74 19.97
N MET A 131 1.18 -0.69 19.40
CA MET A 131 2.53 -0.26 19.77
C MET A 131 2.58 1.22 20.10
N GLN A 132 3.73 1.68 20.59
CA GLN A 132 3.88 3.03 21.14
C GLN A 132 3.56 4.16 20.14
N SER A 133 3.85 3.97 18.85
CA SER A 133 3.67 5.02 17.83
C SER A 133 2.96 4.58 16.55
N HIS A 134 2.96 3.27 16.31
CA HIS A 134 2.35 2.63 15.15
C HIS A 134 1.66 1.37 15.64
N ASP A 135 0.47 1.07 15.13
CA ASP A 135 -0.13 -0.23 15.34
C ASP A 135 0.13 -1.14 14.15
N LEU A 136 0.19 -2.44 14.41
CA LEU A 136 0.22 -3.45 13.35
C LEU A 136 -1.21 -3.94 13.14
N LEU A 137 -1.77 -3.64 11.96
CA LEU A 137 -3.08 -4.13 11.55
C LEU A 137 -2.88 -5.39 10.73
N VAL A 138 -3.36 -6.54 11.22
CA VAL A 138 -3.45 -7.77 10.42
C VAL A 138 -4.77 -7.74 9.67
N CYS A 139 -4.67 -7.68 8.36
CA CYS A 139 -5.78 -7.46 7.46
C CYS A 139 -6.05 -8.72 6.64
N GLU A 140 -7.26 -9.25 6.75
CA GLU A 140 -7.77 -10.34 5.92
C GLU A 140 -8.20 -9.79 4.56
N VAL A 141 -7.65 -10.33 3.49
CA VAL A 141 -8.05 -9.98 2.12
C VAL A 141 -9.33 -10.71 1.77
N VAL A 142 -10.43 -9.98 1.63
CA VAL A 142 -11.76 -10.55 1.34
C VAL A 142 -12.13 -10.49 -0.14
N ARG A 143 -11.42 -9.69 -0.94
CA ARG A 143 -11.48 -9.67 -2.41
C ARG A 143 -10.19 -9.10 -2.98
N ALA A 144 -9.70 -9.68 -4.07
CA ALA A 144 -8.56 -9.16 -4.81
C ALA A 144 -8.84 -9.18 -6.32
N VAL A 145 -8.42 -8.12 -7.01
CA VAL A 145 -8.48 -8.01 -8.47
C VAL A 145 -7.21 -7.34 -8.98
N ALA A 146 -6.77 -7.71 -10.18
CA ALA A 146 -5.64 -7.12 -10.86
C ALA A 146 -5.89 -7.07 -12.37
N GLU A 147 -5.25 -6.13 -13.05
CA GLU A 147 -5.21 -6.06 -14.51
C GLU A 147 -4.48 -7.28 -15.08
N ALA A 148 -5.17 -8.08 -15.89
CA ALA A 148 -4.66 -9.34 -16.41
C ALA A 148 -3.42 -9.16 -17.29
N ASP A 149 -3.25 -8.00 -17.92
CA ASP A 149 -2.07 -7.70 -18.72
C ASP A 149 -0.82 -7.48 -17.87
N PHE A 150 -0.97 -7.13 -16.58
CA PHE A 150 0.12 -6.74 -15.68
C PHE A 150 0.45 -7.81 -14.64
N PHE A 151 -0.49 -8.70 -14.35
CA PHE A 151 -0.36 -9.73 -13.32
C PHE A 151 -0.94 -11.08 -13.78
N ASP A 152 -0.12 -12.14 -13.71
CA ASP A 152 -0.52 -13.52 -13.97
C ASP A 152 0.10 -14.45 -12.92
N GLY A 153 -0.49 -14.44 -11.70
CA GLY A 153 0.09 -15.10 -10.52
C GLY A 153 1.32 -14.40 -9.93
N GLU A 154 2.03 -13.63 -10.76
CA GLU A 154 3.11 -12.72 -10.41
C GLU A 154 3.06 -11.45 -11.26
N TRP A 155 3.69 -10.38 -10.77
CA TRP A 155 3.82 -9.13 -11.54
C TRP A 155 4.74 -9.33 -12.74
N ILE A 156 4.41 -8.68 -13.86
CA ILE A 156 5.21 -8.65 -15.09
C ILE A 156 5.93 -7.29 -15.20
N PRO A 157 7.17 -7.14 -14.69
CA PRO A 157 7.83 -5.83 -14.54
C PRO A 157 8.04 -5.06 -15.85
N GLU A 158 8.17 -5.78 -16.96
CA GLU A 158 8.36 -5.20 -18.30
C GLU A 158 7.08 -4.50 -18.79
N LYS A 159 5.91 -4.88 -18.26
CA LYS A 159 4.62 -4.28 -18.61
C LYS A 159 4.12 -3.27 -17.58
N PHE A 160 4.43 -3.49 -16.30
CA PHE A 160 3.98 -2.64 -15.20
C PHE A 160 5.05 -2.51 -14.13
N GLN A 161 5.48 -1.27 -13.86
CA GLN A 161 6.55 -1.00 -12.89
C GLN A 161 5.95 -0.52 -11.55
N THR A 162 6.02 -1.37 -10.54
CA THR A 162 5.72 -0.97 -9.16
C THR A 162 6.78 -0.02 -8.63
N LEU A 163 6.38 0.85 -7.71
CA LEU A 163 7.23 1.82 -7.05
C LEU A 163 7.75 1.32 -5.69
N HIS A 164 8.96 1.72 -5.34
CA HIS A 164 9.68 1.26 -4.14
C HIS A 164 10.32 2.45 -3.42
N TYR A 165 9.92 2.77 -2.19
CA TYR A 165 10.31 4.02 -1.53
C TYR A 165 11.75 3.99 -0.99
N LEU A 166 12.61 4.89 -1.48
CA LEU A 166 14.03 4.98 -1.10
C LEU A 166 14.34 6.09 -0.07
N GLY A 167 13.34 6.90 0.28
CA GLY A 167 13.46 8.00 1.23
C GLY A 167 13.27 9.39 0.60
N ALA A 168 12.75 10.32 1.41
CA ALA A 168 12.38 11.68 1.01
C ALA A 168 11.42 11.69 -0.19
N ASN A 169 11.92 12.05 -1.37
CA ASN A 169 11.18 12.11 -2.62
C ASN A 169 11.73 11.13 -3.67
N LYS A 170 12.48 10.10 -3.24
CA LYS A 170 13.16 9.15 -4.13
C LYS A 170 12.47 7.79 -4.10
N TYR A 171 12.29 7.22 -5.29
CA TYR A 171 11.64 5.93 -5.50
C TYR A 171 12.45 5.11 -6.51
N GLY A 172 12.45 3.80 -6.34
CA GLY A 172 12.94 2.82 -7.30
C GLY A 172 11.77 2.19 -8.07
N LEU A 173 12.09 1.57 -9.20
CA LEU A 173 11.14 0.87 -10.06
C LEU A 173 11.52 -0.60 -10.18
N MET A 174 10.52 -1.48 -10.08
CA MET A 174 10.68 -2.88 -10.47
C MET A 174 10.60 -2.98 -12.00
N THR A 175 11.73 -3.23 -12.65
CA THR A 175 11.86 -3.08 -14.12
C THR A 175 12.12 -4.38 -14.87
N ARG A 176 12.49 -5.44 -14.17
CA ARG A 176 12.78 -6.73 -14.80
C ARG A 176 12.54 -7.90 -13.87
N MET A 177 12.14 -9.01 -14.46
CA MET A 177 12.18 -10.32 -13.81
C MET A 177 13.58 -10.94 -13.96
N VAL A 178 14.04 -11.67 -12.93
CA VAL A 178 15.27 -12.47 -12.99
C VAL A 178 14.99 -13.82 -12.35
N GLU A 179 15.24 -14.90 -13.09
CA GLU A 179 15.01 -16.25 -12.59
C GLU A 179 16.27 -16.86 -11.98
N ALA A 180 16.12 -17.51 -10.82
CA ALA A 180 17.18 -18.30 -10.22
C ALA A 180 17.11 -19.74 -10.75
N HIS A 181 18.22 -20.26 -11.27
CA HIS A 181 18.31 -21.66 -11.65
C HIS A 181 18.65 -22.53 -10.42
N ARG A 182 17.79 -23.50 -10.09
CA ARG A 182 18.17 -24.56 -9.15
C ARG A 182 19.31 -25.37 -9.77
N LYS A 183 20.44 -25.46 -9.08
CA LYS A 183 21.42 -26.52 -9.37
C LYS A 183 20.72 -27.85 -9.07
N LYS A 184 20.71 -28.76 -10.05
CA LYS A 184 20.32 -30.15 -9.85
C LYS A 184 21.23 -30.81 -8.82
#